data_AF-A0A2H5X5A6-F1
#
_entry.id   AF-A0A2H5X5A6-F1
#
_cell.length_a   1.000
_cell.length_b   1.000
_cell.length_c   1.000
_cell.angle_alpha   90.00
_cell.angle_beta   90.00
_cell.angle_gamma   90.00
#
_symmetry.space_group_name_H-M   'P 1'
#
loop_
_entity.id
_entity.type
_entity.pdbx_description
1 polymer ?
#
loop_
_entity_poly.entity_id
_entity_poly.type
_entity_poly.pdbx_seq_one_letter_code
_entity_poly.pdbx_strand_id
1 'polypeptide(L)'
;MSFFAQQLFWGALLPAAITFAVLVVSWRAWRRDGVPTHWGTPLALALGYLFAHWRIIGLPISFPPVDSNEWLFVVAIVVAVWGVVEHFTSRRTLLRDAGRAVLVVVISRLVLRPLMGNLWQGASATLWWLSLALGWWLWWSVQARLSASVPGLSVPLVLSMVAGGGGFVLLWSNSSSLSQLSGAVAAVTGAMVPLMLWRSRVSIGSEGVAFVAGVLGLVWVNAIAFVPVPVWRIAALAVASLTPWLALLPWLKPKPAWLTVTVCAVMTAIILAMVMLPTYRAYIASAGAYGY
;
A
#
# COMPACT_ATOMS: atom_id res chain seq x y z
N MET A 1 -11.95 23.89 13.55
CA MET A 1 -12.14 22.82 12.55
C MET A 1 -12.66 21.59 13.26
N SER A 2 -13.62 20.85 12.68
CA SER A 2 -14.09 19.59 13.25
C SER A 2 -12.95 18.56 13.31
N PHE A 3 -13.03 17.61 14.24
CA PHE A 3 -12.07 16.50 14.36
C PHE A 3 -11.86 15.78 13.01
N PHE A 4 -12.95 15.54 12.28
CA PHE A 4 -12.92 14.95 10.94
C PHE A 4 -12.11 15.80 9.94
N ALA A 5 -12.32 17.13 9.92
CA ALA A 5 -11.58 18.03 9.05
C ALA A 5 -10.08 18.02 9.36
N GLN A 6 -9.70 17.93 10.64
CA GLN A 6 -8.30 17.81 11.03
C GLN A 6 -7.69 16.48 10.54
N GLN A 7 -8.38 15.34 10.74
CA GLN A 7 -7.88 14.05 10.27
C GLN A 7 -7.74 14.01 8.74
N LEU A 8 -8.71 14.54 8.01
CA LEU A 8 -8.65 14.61 6.55
C LEU A 8 -7.50 15.50 6.07
N PHE A 9 -7.33 16.66 6.69
CA PHE A 9 -6.28 17.60 6.32
C PHE A 9 -4.88 17.03 6.59
N TRP A 10 -4.65 16.55 7.82
CA TRP A 10 -3.34 16.08 8.26
C TRP A 10 -2.99 14.66 7.80
N GLY A 11 -3.98 13.78 7.69
CA GLY A 11 -3.78 12.36 7.37
C GLY A 11 -3.91 12.03 5.87
N ALA A 12 -4.50 12.92 5.06
CA ALA A 12 -4.69 12.66 3.63
C ALA A 12 -4.27 13.83 2.74
N LEU A 13 -4.87 15.02 2.90
CA LEU A 13 -4.66 16.14 1.97
C LEU A 13 -3.21 16.64 1.97
N LEU A 14 -2.64 16.89 3.15
CA LEU A 14 -1.28 17.41 3.26
C LEU A 14 -0.22 16.37 2.85
N PRO A 15 -0.29 15.09 3.27
CA PRO A 15 0.54 14.01 2.71
C PRO A 15 0.48 13.91 1.17
N ALA A 16 -0.73 13.98 0.61
CA ALA A 16 -0.92 13.95 -0.84
C ALA A 16 -0.32 15.20 -1.51
N ALA A 17 -0.47 16.38 -0.92
CA ALA A 17 0.11 17.62 -1.44
C ALA A 17 1.65 17.60 -1.40
N ILE A 18 2.26 17.12 -0.31
CA ILE A 18 3.71 16.93 -0.19
C ILE A 18 4.19 15.97 -1.28
N THR A 19 3.55 14.81 -1.39
CA THR A 19 3.87 13.81 -2.42
C THR A 19 3.76 14.41 -3.81
N PHE A 20 2.65 15.07 -4.11
CA PHE A 20 2.40 15.70 -5.41
C PHE A 20 3.48 16.74 -5.74
N ALA A 21 3.82 17.64 -4.80
CA ALA A 21 4.85 18.65 -5.00
C ALA A 21 6.23 18.02 -5.29
N VAL A 22 6.62 17.00 -4.53
CA VAL A 22 7.88 16.28 -4.75
C VAL A 22 7.87 15.52 -6.07
N LEU A 23 6.73 14.95 -6.47
CA LEU A 23 6.59 14.30 -7.78
C LEU A 23 6.69 15.30 -8.93
N VAL A 24 6.04 16.48 -8.83
CA VAL A 24 6.15 17.55 -9.82
C VAL A 24 7.61 17.92 -10.03
N VAL A 25 8.37 18.11 -8.94
CA VAL A 25 9.78 18.47 -8.96
C VAL A 25 10.66 17.33 -9.50
N SER A 26 10.52 16.12 -8.95
CA SER A 26 11.37 14.98 -9.29
C SER A 26 11.16 14.47 -10.71
N TRP A 27 9.92 14.53 -11.22
CA TRP A 27 9.61 14.18 -12.60
C TRP A 27 9.84 15.35 -13.57
N ARG A 28 10.17 16.54 -13.05
CA ARG A 28 10.31 17.79 -13.82
C ARG A 28 9.11 17.99 -14.73
N ALA A 29 7.89 17.90 -14.18
CA ALA A 29 6.65 17.81 -14.95
C ALA A 29 6.47 18.94 -15.99
N TRP A 30 7.08 20.11 -15.75
CA TRP A 30 7.11 21.27 -16.64
C TRP A 30 7.98 21.12 -17.92
N ARG A 31 8.97 20.21 -17.96
CA ARG A 31 9.86 20.04 -19.12
C ARG A 31 9.25 19.08 -20.13
N ARG A 32 8.74 19.57 -21.27
CA ARG A 32 8.10 18.75 -22.31
C ARG A 32 8.97 17.58 -22.78
N ASP A 33 10.28 17.79 -22.86
CA ASP A 33 11.25 16.79 -23.27
C ASP A 33 11.98 16.18 -22.06
N GLY A 34 11.71 14.90 -21.79
CA GLY A 34 12.36 14.14 -20.72
C GLY A 34 11.53 12.94 -20.30
N VAL A 35 12.15 11.75 -20.31
CA VAL A 35 11.61 10.58 -19.61
C VAL A 35 11.69 10.90 -18.11
N PRO A 36 10.59 10.85 -17.34
CA PRO A 36 10.64 11.16 -15.91
C PRO A 36 11.62 10.22 -15.22
N THR A 37 12.46 10.79 -14.36
CA THR A 37 13.37 10.03 -13.50
C THR A 37 12.55 9.32 -12.43
N HIS A 38 12.31 8.02 -12.64
CA HIS A 38 11.42 7.22 -11.81
C HIS A 38 11.90 7.05 -10.35
N TRP A 39 13.22 7.18 -10.09
CA TRP A 39 13.82 7.00 -8.76
C TRP A 39 13.28 7.98 -7.71
N GLY A 40 12.76 9.14 -8.12
CA GLY A 40 12.15 10.12 -7.21
C GLY A 40 10.79 9.70 -6.68
N THR A 41 10.12 8.73 -7.32
CA THR A 41 8.78 8.26 -6.96
C THR A 41 8.71 7.63 -5.56
N PRO A 42 9.53 6.61 -5.22
CA PRO A 42 9.52 6.03 -3.87
C PRO A 42 9.84 7.06 -2.78
N LEU A 43 10.74 8.01 -3.04
CA LEU A 43 11.07 9.08 -2.08
C LEU A 43 9.91 10.05 -1.88
N ALA A 44 9.21 10.44 -2.96
CA ALA A 44 8.06 11.32 -2.86
C ALA A 44 6.92 10.69 -2.05
N LEU A 45 6.62 9.42 -2.33
CA LEU A 45 5.61 8.65 -1.60
C LEU A 45 6.00 8.50 -0.12
N ALA A 46 7.27 8.24 0.14
CA ALA A 46 7.81 8.12 1.50
C ALA A 46 7.70 9.41 2.28
N LEU A 47 8.05 10.56 1.70
CA LEU A 47 7.96 11.85 2.39
C LEU A 47 6.52 12.18 2.81
N GLY A 48 5.56 11.98 1.91
CA GLY A 48 4.14 12.17 2.25
C GLY A 48 3.68 11.19 3.33
N TYR A 49 4.04 9.91 3.21
CA TYR A 49 3.65 8.89 4.16
C TYR A 49 4.27 9.09 5.55
N LEU A 50 5.57 9.39 5.62
CA LEU A 50 6.28 9.64 6.88
C LEU A 50 5.72 10.86 7.60
N PHE A 51 5.34 11.91 6.85
CA PHE A 51 4.63 13.05 7.41
C PHE A 51 3.28 12.62 8.02
N ALA A 52 2.51 11.81 7.30
CA ALA A 52 1.23 11.28 7.80
C ALA A 52 1.45 10.42 9.05
N HIS A 53 2.41 9.50 9.02
CA HIS A 53 2.73 8.60 10.13
C HIS A 53 3.13 9.40 11.37
N TRP A 54 4.05 10.36 11.22
CA TRP A 54 4.43 11.27 12.30
C TRP A 54 3.24 11.98 12.93
N ARG A 55 2.27 12.40 12.13
CA ARG A 55 1.11 13.14 12.62
C ARG A 55 0.01 12.27 13.21
N ILE A 56 -0.10 11.01 12.78
CA ILE A 56 -1.10 10.04 13.24
C ILE A 56 -0.63 9.31 14.49
N ILE A 57 0.60 8.77 14.47
CA ILE A 57 1.18 7.95 15.57
C ILE A 57 2.25 8.73 16.32
N GLY A 58 3.13 9.44 15.62
CA GLY A 58 4.32 10.05 16.19
C GLY A 58 5.61 9.52 15.58
N LEU A 59 6.74 10.02 16.06
CA LEU A 59 8.05 9.42 15.74
C LEU A 59 8.33 8.24 16.67
N PRO A 60 9.01 7.18 16.21
CA PRO A 60 9.46 6.11 17.08
C PRO A 60 10.39 6.68 18.16
N ILE A 61 10.07 6.43 19.43
CA ILE A 61 10.81 6.99 20.58
C ILE A 61 12.02 6.12 20.94
N SER A 62 11.96 4.80 20.65
CA SER A 62 13.02 3.84 20.94
C SER A 62 13.45 3.07 19.69
N PHE A 63 14.71 2.64 19.68
CA PHE A 63 15.23 1.72 18.66
C PHE A 63 15.85 0.48 19.32
N PRO A 64 15.33 -0.73 19.05
CA PRO A 64 14.22 -1.05 18.14
C PRO A 64 12.85 -0.54 18.65
N PRO A 65 11.90 -0.25 17.74
CA PRO A 65 10.53 0.09 18.12
C PRO A 65 9.84 -1.04 18.88
N VAL A 66 9.07 -0.68 19.91
CA VAL A 66 8.35 -1.65 20.75
C VAL A 66 6.96 -1.95 20.18
N ASP A 67 6.28 -0.93 19.65
CA ASP A 67 4.97 -1.07 19.01
C ASP A 67 5.13 -1.47 17.52
N SER A 68 4.29 -2.39 17.06
CA SER A 68 4.28 -2.85 15.67
C SER A 68 3.91 -1.74 14.68
N ASN A 69 3.12 -0.76 15.10
CA ASN A 69 2.74 0.40 14.29
C ASN A 69 3.91 1.38 14.09
N GLU A 70 4.86 1.46 15.02
CA GLU A 70 6.05 2.31 14.89
C GLU A 70 7.03 1.74 13.85
N TRP A 71 7.08 0.41 13.68
CA TRP A 71 7.89 -0.22 12.64
C TRP A 71 7.48 0.23 11.23
N LEU A 72 6.23 0.64 11.00
CA LEU A 72 5.79 1.15 9.71
C LEU A 72 6.55 2.42 9.29
N PHE A 73 7.01 3.24 10.24
CA PHE A 73 7.85 4.42 9.97
C PHE A 73 9.23 4.00 9.45
N VAL A 74 9.90 3.11 10.18
CA VAL A 74 11.24 2.60 9.82
C VAL A 74 11.19 1.86 8.49
N VAL A 75 10.16 1.04 8.29
CA VAL A 75 9.97 0.27 7.07
C VAL A 75 9.67 1.17 5.88
N ALA A 76 8.90 2.25 6.05
CA ALA A 76 8.70 3.21 4.97
C ALA A 76 10.03 3.83 4.49
N ILE A 77 10.96 4.15 5.41
CA ILE A 77 12.31 4.63 5.04
C ILE A 77 13.09 3.53 4.30
N VAL A 78 13.14 2.31 4.85
CA VAL A 78 13.88 1.19 4.26
C VAL A 78 13.36 0.85 2.86
N VAL A 79 12.04 0.80 2.68
CA VAL A 79 11.41 0.50 1.41
C VAL A 79 11.57 1.66 0.42
N ALA A 80 11.61 2.91 0.88
CA ALA A 80 11.92 4.05 0.02
C ALA A 80 13.35 3.95 -0.55
N VAL A 81 14.33 3.64 0.31
CA VAL A 81 15.71 3.39 -0.10
C VAL A 81 15.78 2.19 -1.04
N TRP A 82 15.08 1.11 -0.72
CA TRP A 82 15.01 -0.07 -1.59
C TRP A 82 14.41 0.25 -2.95
N GLY A 83 13.33 1.05 -3.01
CA GLY A 83 12.74 1.50 -4.27
C GLY A 83 13.73 2.26 -5.15
N VAL A 84 14.60 3.08 -4.55
CA VAL A 84 15.71 3.73 -5.27
C VAL A 84 16.75 2.71 -5.74
N VAL A 85 17.12 1.73 -4.90
CA VAL A 85 18.04 0.64 -5.29
C VAL A 85 17.47 -0.18 -6.44
N GLU A 86 16.17 -0.47 -6.43
CA GLU A 86 15.50 -1.24 -7.48
C GLU A 86 15.60 -0.58 -8.86
N HIS A 87 15.65 0.76 -8.91
CA HIS A 87 15.88 1.51 -10.14
C HIS A 87 17.19 1.06 -10.80
N PHE A 88 18.27 0.99 -10.01
CA PHE A 88 19.61 0.62 -10.47
C PHE A 88 19.77 -0.88 -10.70
N THR A 89 19.07 -1.73 -9.94
CA THR A 89 19.13 -3.19 -10.10
C THR A 89 18.10 -3.74 -11.09
N SER A 90 17.34 -2.88 -11.78
CA SER A 90 16.19 -3.24 -12.63
C SER A 90 16.49 -4.28 -13.72
N ARG A 91 17.74 -4.37 -14.20
CA ARG A 91 18.17 -5.37 -15.19
C ARG A 91 18.36 -6.79 -14.63
N ARG A 92 18.50 -6.95 -13.31
CA ARG A 92 18.74 -8.24 -12.64
C ARG A 92 17.51 -8.66 -11.85
N THR A 93 16.55 -9.26 -12.53
CA THR A 93 15.26 -9.70 -11.95
C THR A 93 15.44 -10.58 -10.71
N LEU A 94 16.39 -11.51 -10.74
CA LEU A 94 16.70 -12.39 -9.61
C LEU A 94 17.20 -11.61 -8.38
N LEU A 95 18.11 -10.65 -8.56
CA LEU A 95 18.64 -9.84 -7.47
C LEU A 95 17.54 -8.98 -6.82
N ARG A 96 16.65 -8.43 -7.64
CA ARG A 96 15.51 -7.64 -7.18
C ARG A 96 14.52 -8.48 -6.37
N ASP A 97 14.11 -9.63 -6.92
CA ASP A 97 13.13 -10.50 -6.25
C ASP A 97 13.72 -11.14 -4.98
N ALA A 98 15.03 -11.48 -4.98
CA ALA A 98 15.74 -11.95 -3.79
C ALA A 98 15.87 -10.86 -2.72
N GLY A 99 16.20 -9.62 -3.10
CA GLY A 99 16.27 -8.51 -2.14
C GLY A 99 14.92 -8.19 -1.49
N ARG A 100 13.81 -8.25 -2.26
CA ARG A 100 12.45 -8.17 -1.71
C ARG A 100 12.18 -9.30 -0.73
N ALA A 101 12.54 -10.54 -1.08
CA ALA A 101 12.35 -11.69 -0.20
C ALA A 101 13.09 -11.50 1.13
N VAL A 102 14.36 -11.10 1.07
CA VAL A 102 15.18 -10.81 2.26
C VAL A 102 14.54 -9.71 3.10
N LEU A 103 14.13 -8.59 2.49
CA LEU A 103 13.48 -7.50 3.21
C LEU A 103 12.19 -7.95 3.90
N VAL A 104 11.31 -8.65 3.19
CA VAL A 104 10.04 -9.13 3.74
C VAL A 104 10.28 -10.12 4.88
N VAL A 105 11.22 -11.05 4.73
CA VAL A 105 11.58 -12.04 5.76
C VAL A 105 12.13 -11.34 7.00
N VAL A 106 13.06 -10.39 6.85
CA VAL A 106 13.66 -9.66 7.97
C VAL A 106 12.63 -8.77 8.67
N ILE A 107 11.89 -7.96 7.91
CA ILE A 107 10.90 -7.03 8.47
C ILE A 107 9.78 -7.78 9.18
N SER A 108 9.21 -8.81 8.55
CA SER A 108 8.15 -9.61 9.18
C SER A 108 8.64 -10.31 10.44
N ARG A 109 9.89 -10.79 10.47
CA ARG A 109 10.47 -11.42 11.67
C ARG A 109 10.62 -10.43 12.82
N LEU A 110 11.03 -9.19 12.53
CA LEU A 110 11.18 -8.13 13.52
C LEU A 110 9.82 -7.69 14.08
N VAL A 111 8.84 -7.47 13.20
CA VAL A 111 7.50 -6.99 13.58
C VAL A 111 6.68 -8.04 14.30
N LEU A 112 6.77 -9.31 13.90
CA LEU A 112 6.01 -10.41 14.51
C LEU A 112 6.71 -11.01 15.73
N ARG A 113 7.91 -10.52 16.09
CA ARG A 113 8.67 -11.00 17.25
C ARG A 113 7.85 -11.05 18.55
N PRO A 114 7.00 -10.07 18.89
CA PRO A 114 6.20 -10.12 20.12
C PRO A 114 5.18 -11.27 20.15
N LEU A 115 4.72 -11.75 18.98
CA LEU A 115 3.79 -12.87 18.88
C LEU A 115 4.51 -14.22 18.95
N MET A 116 5.72 -14.28 18.41
CA MET A 116 6.55 -15.48 18.37
C MET A 116 7.17 -15.73 19.75
N GLY A 117 6.69 -16.77 20.42
CA GLY A 117 7.13 -17.16 21.78
C GLY A 117 6.09 -16.91 22.87
N ASN A 118 5.20 -15.92 22.67
CA ASN A 118 4.11 -15.64 23.60
C ASN A 118 2.81 -16.35 23.16
N LEU A 119 2.31 -16.01 21.96
CA LEU A 119 1.05 -16.51 21.41
C LEU A 119 1.25 -17.69 20.48
N TRP A 120 2.25 -17.60 19.60
CA TRP A 120 2.59 -18.67 18.67
C TRP A 120 3.80 -19.43 19.20
N GLN A 121 3.65 -20.73 19.39
CA GLN A 121 4.69 -21.60 19.96
C GLN A 121 5.13 -22.69 18.98
N GLY A 122 6.43 -23.03 19.03
CA GLY A 122 7.02 -24.11 18.24
C GLY A 122 6.84 -23.95 16.73
N ALA A 123 6.49 -25.06 16.05
CA ALA A 123 6.34 -25.11 14.60
C ALA A 123 5.23 -24.19 14.06
N SER A 124 4.18 -23.94 14.87
CA SER A 124 3.07 -23.06 14.46
C SER A 124 3.52 -21.62 14.22
N ALA A 125 4.44 -21.11 15.04
CA ALA A 125 4.97 -19.75 14.91
C ALA A 125 5.75 -19.57 13.61
N THR A 126 6.58 -20.55 13.28
CA THR A 126 7.37 -20.57 12.06
C THR A 126 6.47 -20.67 10.83
N LEU A 127 5.42 -21.51 10.87
CA LEU A 127 4.46 -21.63 9.77
C LEU A 127 3.70 -20.33 9.53
N TRP A 128 3.23 -19.66 10.59
CA TRP A 128 2.53 -18.37 10.46
C TRP A 128 3.43 -17.28 9.90
N TRP A 129 4.64 -17.14 10.45
CA TRP A 129 5.62 -16.18 9.98
C TRP A 129 5.99 -16.42 8.51
N LEU A 130 6.33 -17.66 8.13
CA LEU A 130 6.68 -18.00 6.75
C LEU A 130 5.50 -17.79 5.81
N SER A 131 4.28 -18.12 6.21
CA SER A 131 3.08 -17.92 5.38
C SER A 131 2.81 -16.44 5.11
N LEU A 132 2.93 -15.58 6.14
CA LEU A 132 2.76 -14.13 6.00
C LEU A 132 3.89 -13.50 5.17
N ALA A 133 5.14 -13.90 5.42
CA ALA A 133 6.29 -13.42 4.64
C ALA A 133 6.17 -13.85 3.18
N LEU A 134 5.82 -15.11 2.92
CA LEU A 134 5.62 -15.63 1.57
C LEU A 134 4.48 -14.91 0.86
N GLY A 135 3.34 -14.74 1.52
CA GLY A 135 2.18 -14.03 0.97
C GLY A 135 2.50 -12.57 0.61
N TRP A 136 3.18 -11.85 1.51
CA TRP A 136 3.59 -10.47 1.25
C TRP A 136 4.61 -10.38 0.11
N TRP A 137 5.63 -11.23 0.11
CA TRP A 137 6.63 -11.27 -0.97
C TRP A 137 6.02 -11.61 -2.34
N LEU A 138 5.15 -12.62 -2.40
CA LEU A 138 4.45 -13.00 -3.62
C LEU A 138 3.58 -11.85 -4.13
N TRP A 139 2.78 -11.25 -3.25
CA TRP A 139 1.91 -10.14 -3.61
C TRP A 139 2.71 -8.94 -4.13
N TRP A 140 3.78 -8.54 -3.44
CA TRP A 140 4.68 -7.47 -3.89
C TRP A 140 5.29 -7.83 -5.25
N SER A 141 5.83 -9.03 -5.42
CA SER A 141 6.44 -9.47 -6.69
C SER A 141 5.45 -9.45 -7.85
N VAL A 142 4.20 -9.87 -7.63
CA VAL A 142 3.13 -9.80 -8.63
C VAL A 142 2.80 -8.36 -8.98
N GLN A 143 2.68 -7.46 -7.99
CA GLN A 143 2.43 -6.04 -8.21
C GLN A 143 3.54 -5.37 -9.03
N ALA A 144 4.79 -5.69 -8.74
CA ALA A 144 5.92 -5.16 -9.49
C ALA A 144 5.90 -5.62 -10.96
N ARG A 145 5.59 -6.90 -11.22
CA ARG A 145 5.44 -7.43 -12.60
C ARG A 145 4.28 -6.77 -13.31
N LEU A 146 3.14 -6.62 -12.62
CA LEU A 146 1.96 -5.93 -13.14
C LEU A 146 2.28 -4.50 -13.57
N SER A 147 2.99 -3.74 -12.73
CA SER A 147 3.38 -2.35 -13.05
C SER A 147 4.33 -2.22 -14.24
N ALA A 148 5.12 -3.27 -14.52
CA ALA A 148 5.98 -3.32 -15.69
C ALA A 148 5.20 -3.69 -16.96
N SER A 149 4.16 -4.53 -16.85
CA SER A 149 3.36 -4.99 -17.99
C SER A 149 2.22 -4.04 -18.36
N VAL A 150 1.67 -3.29 -17.40
CA VAL A 150 0.54 -2.37 -17.59
C VAL A 150 1.02 -0.94 -17.36
N PRO A 151 1.42 -0.22 -18.42
CA PRO A 151 1.73 1.19 -18.29
C PRO A 151 0.46 2.01 -18.06
N GLY A 152 0.57 3.07 -17.26
CA GLY A 152 -0.48 4.08 -17.12
C GLY A 152 -1.15 4.11 -15.74
N LEU A 153 -2.30 4.77 -15.71
CA LEU A 153 -2.97 5.26 -14.50
C LEU A 153 -3.71 4.18 -13.70
N SER A 154 -3.99 3.03 -14.31
CA SER A 154 -4.77 1.95 -13.67
C SER A 154 -4.12 1.43 -12.39
N VAL A 155 -2.81 1.19 -12.41
CA VAL A 155 -2.07 0.62 -11.25
C VAL A 155 -2.12 1.55 -10.03
N PRO A 156 -1.68 2.82 -10.08
CA PRO A 156 -1.74 3.71 -8.91
C PRO A 156 -3.17 3.99 -8.46
N LEU A 157 -4.13 4.12 -9.40
CA LEU A 157 -5.53 4.33 -9.03
C LEU A 157 -6.07 3.12 -8.24
N VAL A 158 -5.87 1.90 -8.74
CA VAL A 158 -6.34 0.68 -8.08
C VAL A 158 -5.63 0.49 -6.73
N LEU A 159 -4.32 0.69 -6.66
CA LEU A 159 -3.59 0.59 -5.38
C LEU A 159 -4.08 1.63 -4.37
N SER A 160 -4.37 2.86 -4.82
CA SER A 160 -4.99 3.88 -3.98
C SER A 160 -6.38 3.46 -3.49
N MET A 161 -7.23 2.93 -4.37
CA MET A 161 -8.57 2.44 -4.00
C MET A 161 -8.49 1.29 -3.01
N VAL A 162 -7.57 0.35 -3.22
CA VAL A 162 -7.36 -0.82 -2.35
C VAL A 162 -6.78 -0.40 -1.00
N ALA A 163 -5.84 0.54 -0.95
CA ALA A 163 -5.33 1.09 0.30
C ALA A 163 -6.43 1.85 1.07
N GLY A 164 -7.26 2.64 0.38
CA GLY A 164 -8.40 3.32 0.99
C GLY A 164 -9.44 2.32 1.50
N GLY A 165 -9.69 1.26 0.74
CA GLY A 165 -10.61 0.20 1.11
C GLY A 165 -10.12 -0.69 2.25
N GLY A 166 -8.81 -0.96 2.29
CA GLY A 166 -8.14 -1.53 3.45
C GLY A 166 -8.32 -0.64 4.68
N GLY A 167 -8.17 0.67 4.52
CA GLY A 167 -8.45 1.65 5.58
C GLY A 167 -9.86 1.49 6.16
N PHE A 168 -10.88 1.41 5.30
CA PHE A 168 -12.26 1.18 5.72
C PHE A 168 -12.42 -0.14 6.48
N VAL A 169 -11.90 -1.25 5.94
CA VAL A 169 -11.99 -2.58 6.56
C VAL A 169 -11.34 -2.57 7.95
N LEU A 170 -10.20 -1.91 8.09
CA LEU A 170 -9.44 -1.83 9.35
C LEU A 170 -10.14 -0.95 10.39
N LEU A 171 -10.76 0.15 9.97
CA LEU A 171 -11.53 1.03 10.87
C LEU A 171 -12.63 0.25 11.57
N TRP A 172 -13.42 -0.48 10.77
CA TRP A 172 -14.55 -1.28 11.25
C TRP A 172 -14.13 -2.66 11.78
N SER A 173 -12.82 -2.93 11.83
CA SER A 173 -12.24 -4.08 12.54
C SER A 173 -11.47 -3.63 13.79
N ASN A 174 -11.81 -2.46 14.35
CA ASN A 174 -11.28 -1.90 15.59
C ASN A 174 -9.79 -1.49 15.56
N SER A 175 -9.25 -1.11 14.39
CA SER A 175 -7.92 -0.51 14.30
C SER A 175 -7.95 0.83 13.60
N SER A 176 -8.11 1.90 14.37
CA SER A 176 -8.13 3.28 13.87
C SER A 176 -6.77 3.74 13.36
N SER A 177 -5.67 3.30 13.98
CA SER A 177 -4.30 3.66 13.58
C SER A 177 -3.94 3.05 12.23
N LEU A 178 -4.09 1.72 12.07
CA LEU A 178 -3.82 1.05 10.79
C LEU A 178 -4.79 1.52 9.70
N SER A 179 -6.03 1.86 10.04
CA SER A 179 -6.97 2.49 9.10
C SER A 179 -6.42 3.79 8.53
N GLN A 180 -5.99 4.70 9.41
CA GLN A 180 -5.45 6.00 9.02
C GLN A 180 -4.14 5.86 8.23
N LEU A 181 -3.25 4.93 8.62
CA LEU A 181 -2.03 4.65 7.87
C LEU A 181 -2.31 4.06 6.49
N SER A 182 -3.27 3.15 6.36
CA SER A 182 -3.72 2.63 5.07
C SER A 182 -4.33 3.74 4.21
N GLY A 183 -5.11 4.64 4.83
CA GLY A 183 -5.61 5.87 4.20
C GLY A 183 -4.50 6.82 3.75
N ALA A 184 -3.42 6.95 4.51
CA ALA A 184 -2.24 7.73 4.12
C ALA A 184 -1.56 7.14 2.89
N VAL A 185 -1.38 5.81 2.83
CA VAL A 185 -0.89 5.11 1.63
C VAL A 185 -1.81 5.39 0.44
N ALA A 186 -3.13 5.36 0.65
CA ALA A 186 -4.11 5.71 -0.39
C ALA A 186 -3.90 7.15 -0.88
N ALA A 187 -3.77 8.11 0.02
CA ALA A 187 -3.61 9.51 -0.32
C ALA A 187 -2.33 9.79 -1.12
N VAL A 188 -1.18 9.25 -0.69
CA VAL A 188 0.09 9.46 -1.40
C VAL A 188 0.12 8.75 -2.76
N THR A 189 -0.45 7.55 -2.85
CA THR A 189 -0.56 6.83 -4.13
C THR A 189 -1.55 7.51 -5.08
N GLY A 190 -2.67 7.98 -4.55
CA GLY A 190 -3.70 8.70 -5.28
C GLY A 190 -3.22 10.05 -5.81
N ALA A 191 -2.27 10.70 -5.13
CA ALA A 191 -1.64 11.94 -5.60
C ALA A 191 -0.93 11.78 -6.96
N MET A 192 -0.56 10.55 -7.34
CA MET A 192 0.04 10.27 -8.65
C MET A 192 -0.97 10.40 -9.80
N VAL A 193 -2.25 10.11 -9.54
CA VAL A 193 -3.33 10.09 -10.55
C VAL A 193 -3.48 11.42 -11.29
N PRO A 194 -3.67 12.59 -10.64
CA PRO A 194 -3.80 13.86 -11.35
C PRO A 194 -2.55 14.21 -12.17
N LEU A 195 -1.37 13.85 -11.67
CA LEU A 195 -0.10 14.12 -12.35
C LEU A 195 0.06 13.26 -13.60
N MET A 196 -0.38 12.00 -13.55
CA MET A 196 -0.41 11.09 -14.70
C MET A 196 -1.53 11.43 -15.71
N LEU A 197 -2.64 12.03 -15.26
CA LEU A 197 -3.63 12.62 -16.18
C LEU A 197 -3.04 13.82 -16.92
N TRP A 198 -2.28 14.66 -16.22
CA TRP A 198 -1.58 15.77 -16.85
C TRP A 198 -0.47 15.31 -17.81
N ARG A 199 0.17 14.16 -17.50
CA ARG A 199 1.25 13.54 -18.29
C ARG A 199 0.88 12.13 -18.73
N SER A 200 0.13 12.03 -19.81
CA SER A 200 -0.45 10.80 -20.38
C SER A 200 0.53 9.67 -20.76
N ARG A 201 1.84 9.88 -20.66
CA ARG A 201 2.89 8.88 -20.98
C ARG A 201 3.71 8.39 -19.79
N VAL A 202 3.32 8.73 -18.56
CA VAL A 202 4.09 8.36 -17.36
C VAL A 202 3.50 7.11 -16.71
N SER A 203 4.38 6.25 -16.21
CA SER A 203 4.03 5.08 -15.39
C SER A 203 4.63 5.24 -13.99
N ILE A 204 4.01 4.57 -13.01
CA ILE A 204 4.50 4.51 -11.61
C ILE A 204 5.90 3.89 -11.50
N GLY A 205 6.29 3.07 -12.47
CA GLY A 205 7.50 2.25 -12.42
C GLY A 205 7.43 1.16 -11.35
N SER A 206 8.32 0.17 -11.43
CA SER A 206 8.42 -0.85 -10.38
C SER A 206 8.87 -0.27 -9.03
N GLU A 207 9.51 0.89 -9.06
CA GLU A 207 10.12 1.59 -7.92
C GLU A 207 9.06 2.26 -7.03
N GLY A 208 8.04 2.90 -7.62
CA GLY A 208 6.91 3.44 -6.86
C GLY A 208 6.07 2.32 -6.26
N VAL A 209 5.89 1.22 -6.99
CA VAL A 209 5.20 0.02 -6.49
C VAL A 209 5.99 -0.64 -5.37
N ALA A 210 7.32 -0.57 -5.37
CA ALA A 210 8.13 -1.07 -4.26
C ALA A 210 7.73 -0.41 -2.94
N PHE A 211 7.60 0.93 -2.93
CA PHE A 211 7.11 1.66 -1.77
C PHE A 211 5.70 1.25 -1.35
N VAL A 212 4.74 1.32 -2.27
CA VAL A 212 3.33 1.05 -1.96
C VAL A 212 3.13 -0.39 -1.50
N ALA A 213 3.70 -1.37 -2.20
CA ALA A 213 3.54 -2.78 -1.86
C ALA A 213 4.35 -3.18 -0.61
N GLY A 214 5.49 -2.54 -0.35
CA GLY A 214 6.22 -2.72 0.90
C GLY A 214 5.38 -2.22 2.09
N VAL A 215 4.99 -0.95 2.08
CA VAL A 215 4.27 -0.36 3.22
C VAL A 215 2.87 -0.96 3.39
N LEU A 216 2.07 -1.06 2.32
CA LEU A 216 0.71 -1.61 2.40
C LEU A 216 0.73 -3.10 2.77
N GLY A 217 1.69 -3.87 2.26
CA GLY A 217 1.84 -5.27 2.64
C GLY A 217 2.19 -5.42 4.13
N LEU A 218 3.01 -4.53 4.70
CA LEU A 218 3.24 -4.51 6.14
C LEU A 218 2.01 -4.10 6.95
N VAL A 219 1.21 -3.15 6.47
CA VAL A 219 -0.09 -2.80 7.09
C VAL A 219 -0.99 -4.03 7.15
N TRP A 220 -1.03 -4.83 6.08
CA TRP A 220 -1.82 -6.06 6.03
C TRP A 220 -1.26 -7.19 6.90
N VAL A 221 0.06 -7.36 6.97
CA VAL A 221 0.68 -8.28 7.93
C VAL A 221 0.32 -7.89 9.36
N ASN A 222 0.37 -6.60 9.69
CA ASN A 222 -0.06 -6.12 11.00
C ASN A 222 -1.56 -6.37 11.24
N ALA A 223 -2.39 -6.14 10.22
CA ALA A 223 -3.83 -6.40 10.30
C ALA A 223 -4.15 -7.87 10.57
N ILE A 224 -3.47 -8.81 9.92
CA ILE A 224 -3.69 -10.24 10.15
C ILE A 224 -3.16 -10.68 11.52
N ALA A 225 -2.03 -10.11 11.95
CA ALA A 225 -1.31 -10.57 13.13
C ALA A 225 -1.82 -9.96 14.44
N PHE A 226 -2.25 -8.69 14.43
CA PHE A 226 -2.56 -7.92 15.64
C PHE A 226 -4.00 -7.42 15.70
N VAL A 227 -4.78 -7.52 14.61
CA VAL A 227 -6.17 -7.06 14.57
C VAL A 227 -7.07 -8.27 14.30
N PRO A 228 -8.28 -8.34 14.89
CA PRO A 228 -9.23 -9.43 14.62
C PRO A 228 -9.90 -9.31 13.24
N VAL A 229 -9.11 -9.12 12.17
CA VAL A 229 -9.60 -9.07 10.78
C VAL A 229 -9.51 -10.48 10.18
N PRO A 230 -10.63 -11.04 9.67
CA PRO A 230 -10.58 -12.30 8.95
C PRO A 230 -9.63 -12.23 7.75
N VAL A 231 -8.70 -13.20 7.64
CA VAL A 231 -7.66 -13.26 6.59
C VAL A 231 -8.24 -13.15 5.18
N TRP A 232 -9.43 -13.72 4.94
CA TRP A 232 -10.08 -13.67 3.63
C TRP A 232 -10.39 -12.24 3.16
N ARG A 233 -10.62 -11.28 4.08
CA ARG A 233 -10.86 -9.88 3.72
C ARG A 233 -9.59 -9.24 3.17
N ILE A 234 -8.45 -9.51 3.81
CA ILE A 234 -7.14 -9.06 3.35
C ILE A 234 -6.77 -9.74 2.03
N ALA A 235 -7.03 -11.04 1.90
CA ALA A 235 -6.84 -11.76 0.64
C ALA A 235 -7.70 -11.18 -0.50
N ALA A 236 -8.95 -10.82 -0.22
CA ALA A 236 -9.84 -10.18 -1.19
C ALA A 236 -9.35 -8.78 -1.60
N LEU A 237 -8.79 -7.99 -0.68
CA LEU A 237 -8.13 -6.72 -1.00
C LEU A 237 -6.88 -6.94 -1.89
N ALA A 238 -6.08 -7.96 -1.58
CA ALA A 238 -4.95 -8.36 -2.40
C ALA A 238 -5.38 -8.77 -3.80
N VAL A 239 -6.47 -9.54 -3.95
CA VAL A 239 -7.05 -9.89 -5.25
C VAL A 239 -7.61 -8.66 -5.97
N ALA A 240 -8.28 -7.75 -5.27
CA ALA A 240 -8.79 -6.50 -5.84
C ALA A 240 -7.68 -5.66 -6.48
N SER A 241 -6.48 -5.68 -5.88
CA SER A 241 -5.32 -4.95 -6.41
C SER A 241 -4.76 -5.52 -7.72
N LEU A 242 -5.22 -6.69 -8.15
CA LEU A 242 -4.81 -7.35 -9.39
C LEU A 242 -5.72 -7.04 -10.58
N THR A 243 -6.81 -6.28 -10.38
CA THR A 243 -7.72 -5.87 -11.47
C THR A 243 -7.04 -5.16 -12.64
N PRO A 244 -5.87 -4.48 -12.54
CA PRO A 244 -5.19 -3.95 -13.71
C PRO A 244 -4.74 -5.03 -14.71
N TRP A 245 -4.69 -6.31 -14.33
CA TRP A 245 -4.47 -7.41 -15.28
C TRP A 245 -5.55 -7.47 -16.36
N LEU A 246 -6.76 -6.96 -16.11
CA LEU A 246 -7.82 -6.88 -17.11
C LEU A 246 -7.39 -6.04 -18.32
N ALA A 247 -6.49 -5.07 -18.13
CA ALA A 247 -5.91 -4.28 -19.22
C ALA A 247 -5.12 -5.14 -20.23
N LEU A 248 -4.65 -6.32 -19.84
CA LEU A 248 -3.87 -7.23 -20.67
C LEU A 248 -4.74 -8.19 -21.49
N LEU A 249 -6.07 -8.16 -21.31
CA LEU A 249 -6.95 -9.05 -22.06
C LEU A 249 -7.06 -8.61 -23.54
N PRO A 250 -7.11 -9.54 -24.51
CA PRO A 250 -6.99 -9.25 -25.94
C PRO A 250 -8.07 -8.28 -26.48
N TRP A 251 -9.30 -8.38 -25.99
CA TRP A 251 -10.42 -7.48 -26.28
C TRP A 251 -10.32 -6.06 -25.69
N LEU A 252 -9.53 -5.85 -24.63
CA LEU A 252 -9.32 -4.54 -23.99
C LEU A 252 -8.05 -3.84 -24.46
N LYS A 253 -7.05 -4.59 -24.95
CA LYS A 253 -5.84 -4.04 -25.58
C LYS A 253 -6.08 -2.99 -26.69
N PRO A 254 -7.03 -3.16 -27.63
CA PRO A 254 -7.26 -2.18 -28.69
C PRO A 254 -8.10 -0.97 -28.23
N LYS A 255 -8.60 -0.96 -26.99
CA LYS A 255 -9.50 0.08 -26.49
C LYS A 255 -8.73 1.28 -25.94
N PRO A 256 -9.35 2.48 -25.90
CA PRO A 256 -8.70 3.66 -25.35
C PRO A 256 -8.39 3.50 -23.86
N ALA A 257 -7.28 4.10 -23.41
CA ALA A 257 -6.77 3.94 -22.03
C ALA A 257 -7.79 4.30 -20.94
N TRP A 258 -8.66 5.30 -21.18
CA TRP A 258 -9.69 5.69 -20.22
C TRP A 258 -10.69 4.55 -19.97
N LEU A 259 -11.09 3.80 -21.00
CA LEU A 259 -12.04 2.70 -20.85
C LEU A 259 -11.42 1.58 -20.01
N THR A 260 -10.17 1.25 -20.29
CA THR A 260 -9.43 0.23 -19.54
C THR A 260 -9.27 0.61 -18.07
N VAL A 261 -8.93 1.87 -17.78
CA VAL A 261 -8.86 2.40 -16.41
C VAL A 261 -10.22 2.30 -15.72
N THR A 262 -11.30 2.72 -16.39
CA THR A 262 -12.66 2.65 -15.84
C THR A 262 -13.07 1.21 -15.52
N VAL A 263 -12.81 0.26 -16.43
CA VAL A 263 -13.10 -1.16 -16.18
C VAL A 263 -12.33 -1.68 -14.97
N CYS A 264 -11.04 -1.38 -14.85
CA CYS A 264 -10.23 -1.79 -13.70
C CYS A 264 -10.76 -1.16 -12.39
N ALA A 265 -11.09 0.14 -12.41
CA ALA A 265 -11.61 0.85 -11.25
C ALA A 265 -12.98 0.32 -10.81
N VAL A 266 -13.90 0.09 -11.75
CA VAL A 266 -15.23 -0.47 -11.47
C VAL A 266 -15.11 -1.88 -10.89
N MET A 267 -14.31 -2.75 -11.50
CA MET A 267 -14.10 -4.11 -10.97
C MET A 267 -13.47 -4.09 -9.57
N THR A 268 -12.52 -3.18 -9.33
CA THR A 268 -11.95 -2.97 -7.99
C THR A 268 -13.04 -2.51 -7.01
N ALA A 269 -13.86 -1.53 -7.38
CA ALA A 269 -14.93 -1.01 -6.54
C ALA A 269 -15.95 -2.11 -6.18
N ILE A 270 -16.30 -2.98 -7.13
CA ILE A 270 -17.19 -4.12 -6.89
C ILE A 270 -16.59 -5.06 -5.85
N ILE A 271 -15.31 -5.44 -5.99
CA ILE A 271 -14.63 -6.32 -5.02
C ILE A 271 -14.54 -5.63 -3.65
N LEU A 272 -14.20 -4.34 -3.60
CA LEU A 272 -14.16 -3.58 -2.36
C LEU A 272 -15.53 -3.55 -1.68
N ALA A 273 -16.61 -3.28 -2.42
CA ALA A 273 -17.97 -3.29 -1.88
C ALA A 273 -18.35 -4.66 -1.30
N MET A 274 -17.98 -5.75 -1.97
CA MET A 274 -18.20 -7.13 -1.48
C MET A 274 -17.47 -7.42 -0.16
N VAL A 275 -16.35 -6.75 0.14
CA VAL A 275 -15.59 -6.92 1.39
C VAL A 275 -16.04 -5.93 2.47
N MET A 276 -16.29 -4.68 2.09
CA MET A 276 -16.66 -3.60 3.00
C MET A 276 -18.05 -3.80 3.61
N LEU A 277 -19.05 -4.19 2.81
CA LEU A 277 -20.43 -4.33 3.28
C LEU A 277 -20.55 -5.40 4.39
N PRO A 278 -20.00 -6.62 4.25
CA PRO A 278 -19.98 -7.59 5.35
C PRO A 278 -19.19 -7.12 6.56
N THR A 279 -18.10 -6.36 6.35
CA THR A 279 -17.28 -5.81 7.44
C THR A 279 -18.08 -4.83 8.29
N TYR A 280 -18.77 -3.90 7.65
CA TYR A 280 -19.64 -2.93 8.34
C TYR A 280 -20.82 -3.61 9.03
N ARG A 281 -21.47 -4.58 8.38
CA ARG A 281 -22.57 -5.35 8.99
C ARG A 281 -22.12 -6.13 10.22
N ALA A 282 -20.97 -6.77 10.17
CA ALA A 282 -20.39 -7.49 11.31
C ALA A 282 -20.12 -6.54 12.48
N TYR A 283 -19.59 -5.35 12.19
CA TYR A 283 -19.39 -4.31 13.21
C TYR A 283 -20.71 -3.89 13.86
N ILE A 284 -21.74 -3.52 13.08
CA ILE A 284 -23.04 -3.10 13.65
C ILE A 284 -23.66 -4.22 14.50
N ALA A 285 -23.63 -5.46 14.00
CA ALA A 285 -24.17 -6.60 14.73
C ALA A 285 -23.48 -6.78 16.09
N SER A 286 -22.15 -6.59 16.14
CA SER A 286 -21.41 -6.62 17.41
C SER A 286 -21.72 -5.43 18.32
N ALA A 287 -21.90 -4.23 17.77
CA ALA A 287 -22.20 -3.03 18.56
C ALA A 287 -23.63 -3.07 19.16
N GLY A 288 -24.60 -3.59 18.42
CA GLY A 288 -25.99 -3.72 18.88
C GLY A 288 -26.18 -4.76 20.00
N ALA A 289 -25.26 -5.72 20.13
CA ALA A 289 -25.28 -6.72 21.20
C ALA A 289 -24.89 -6.16 22.58
N TYR A 290 -24.27 -4.97 22.63
CA TYR A 290 -23.89 -4.27 23.86
C TYR A 290 -24.84 -3.11 24.21
N GLY A 291 -26.11 -3.19 23.77
CA GLY A 291 -27.12 -2.21 24.16
C GLY A 291 -27.33 -2.21 25.67
N TYR A 292 -26.93 -1.11 26.31
CA TYR A 292 -27.33 -0.73 27.67
C TYR A 292 -28.81 -0.33 27.70
#